data_AF-A0A6I2KT77-F1
#
_entry.id   AF-A0A6I2KT77-F1
#
_cell.length_a   1.000
_cell.length_b   1.000
_cell.length_c   1.000
_cell.angle_alpha   90.00
_cell.angle_beta   90.00
_cell.angle_gamma   90.00
#
_symmetry.space_group_name_H-M   'P 1'
#
loop_
_entity.id
_entity.type
_entity.pdbx_description
1 polymer ?
#
loop_
_entity_poly.entity_id
_entity_poly.type
_entity_poly.pdbx_seq_one_letter_code
_entity_poly.pdbx_strand_id
1 'polypeptide(L)'
;MDKRYATLTPIEQNQLRAALMARLHAAPDLPIPRVIREIRKTLRFTIPEYAQICGVSPRTLQDIERGVSSPTLDTVEKLLRPMGMRAGAVVIPRP
;
A
#
# COMPACT_ATOMS: atom_id res chain seq x y z
N MET A 1 -9.46 -10.00 -7.48
CA MET A 1 -8.19 -9.71 -8.17
C MET A 1 -8.50 -9.05 -9.50
N ASP A 2 -7.68 -8.08 -9.90
CA ASP A 2 -7.80 -7.43 -11.20
C ASP A 2 -7.68 -8.47 -12.33
N LYS A 3 -8.77 -8.66 -13.08
CA LYS A 3 -8.92 -9.67 -14.15
C LYS A 3 -7.95 -9.49 -15.32
N ARG A 4 -7.21 -8.36 -15.36
CA ARG A 4 -6.16 -8.10 -16.36
C ARG A 4 -4.87 -8.89 -16.11
N TYR A 5 -4.72 -9.50 -14.94
CA TYR A 5 -3.53 -10.27 -14.60
C TYR A 5 -3.78 -11.77 -14.59
N ALA A 6 -2.82 -12.54 -15.09
CA ALA A 6 -2.82 -14.00 -14.95
C ALA A 6 -2.76 -14.42 -13.48
N THR A 7 -3.42 -15.54 -13.16
CA THR A 7 -3.42 -16.15 -11.83
C THR A 7 -2.00 -16.55 -11.45
N LEU A 8 -1.54 -16.08 -10.29
CA LEU A 8 -0.23 -16.42 -9.74
C LEU A 8 -0.34 -17.69 -8.90
N THR A 9 0.64 -18.58 -9.04
CA THR A 9 0.83 -19.71 -8.13
C THR A 9 1.09 -19.22 -6.69
N PRO A 10 0.82 -20.05 -5.66
CA PRO A 10 1.11 -19.67 -4.28
C PRO A 10 2.58 -19.27 -4.05
N ILE A 11 3.52 -19.90 -4.74
CA ILE A 11 4.95 -19.59 -4.66
C ILE A 11 5.22 -18.19 -5.21
N GLU A 12 4.72 -17.87 -6.41
CA GLU A 12 4.90 -16.56 -7.02
C GLU A 12 4.26 -15.45 -6.17
N GLN A 13 3.10 -15.72 -5.55
CA GLN A 13 2.46 -14.76 -4.63
C GLN A 13 3.33 -14.50 -3.40
N ASN A 14 3.96 -15.53 -2.83
CA ASN A 14 4.87 -15.38 -1.70
C ASN A 14 6.13 -14.62 -2.09
N GLN A 15 6.70 -14.91 -3.27
CA GLN A 15 7.86 -14.19 -3.80
C GLN A 15 7.55 -12.70 -4.04
N LEU A 16 6.36 -12.39 -4.59
CA LEU A 16 5.93 -11.00 -4.79
C LEU A 16 5.79 -10.24 -3.46
N ARG A 17 5.23 -10.88 -2.43
CA ARG A 17 5.14 -10.28 -1.09
C ARG A 17 6.51 -10.05 -0.48
N ALA A 18 7.41 -11.03 -0.53
CA ALA A 18 8.78 -10.90 -0.03
C ALA A 18 9.53 -9.76 -0.73
N ALA A 19 9.44 -9.68 -2.05
CA ALA A 19 10.07 -8.63 -2.84
C ALA A 19 9.48 -7.24 -2.54
N LEU A 20 8.17 -7.13 -2.35
CA LEU A 20 7.52 -5.88 -1.92
C LEU A 20 8.06 -5.41 -0.56
N MET A 21 8.11 -6.31 0.42
CA MET A 21 8.63 -5.98 1.76
C MET A 21 10.08 -5.52 1.71
N ALA A 22 10.94 -6.21 0.95
CA ALA A 22 12.34 -5.82 0.78
C ALA A 22 12.47 -4.40 0.18
N ARG A 23 11.68 -4.06 -0.85
CA ARG A 23 11.70 -2.72 -1.46
C ARG A 23 11.23 -1.64 -0.49
N LEU A 24 10.16 -1.87 0.26
CA LEU A 24 9.65 -0.90 1.24
C LEU A 24 10.62 -0.72 2.41
N HIS A 25 11.28 -1.78 2.85
CA HIS A 25 12.30 -1.71 3.90
C HIS A 25 13.54 -0.91 3.47
N ALA A 26 13.93 -1.02 2.20
CA ALA A 26 15.06 -0.28 1.63
C ALA A 26 14.80 1.23 1.45
N ALA A 27 13.54 1.68 1.53
CA ALA A 27 13.14 3.07 1.32
C ALA A 27 12.10 3.51 2.39
N PRO A 28 12.51 3.62 3.67
CA PRO A 28 11.60 3.89 4.78
C PRO A 28 11.01 5.30 4.75
N ASP A 29 11.63 6.23 4.02
CA ASP A 29 11.21 7.62 3.84
C ASP A 29 10.20 7.82 2.71
N LEU A 30 9.76 6.75 2.06
CA LEU A 30 8.71 6.82 1.05
C LEU A 30 7.42 7.44 1.61
N PRO A 31 6.82 8.42 0.92
CA PRO A 31 5.54 8.98 1.33
C PRO A 31 4.46 7.91 1.43
N ILE A 32 3.64 7.96 2.47
CA ILE A 32 2.55 7.02 2.72
C ILE A 32 1.66 6.76 1.48
N PRO A 33 1.20 7.78 0.72
CA PRO A 33 0.46 7.56 -0.53
C PRO A 33 1.18 6.67 -1.55
N ARG A 34 2.51 6.78 -1.65
CA ARG A 34 3.33 5.95 -2.54
C ARG A 34 3.38 4.52 -2.02
N VAL A 35 3.63 4.32 -0.73
CA VAL A 35 3.65 2.99 -0.09
C VAL A 35 2.34 2.25 -0.34
N ILE A 36 1.20 2.89 -0.11
CA ILE A 36 -0.14 2.31 -0.32
C ILE A 36 -0.33 1.89 -1.79
N ARG A 37 0.05 2.77 -2.72
CA ARG A 37 -0.05 2.50 -4.16
C ARG A 37 0.85 1.33 -4.59
N GLU A 38 2.07 1.25 -4.06
CA GLU A 38 3.02 0.16 -4.34
C GLU A 38 2.49 -1.18 -3.84
N ILE A 39 1.94 -1.22 -2.62
CA ILE A 39 1.27 -2.42 -2.07
C ILE A 39 0.15 -2.87 -3.01
N ARG A 40 -0.79 -1.96 -3.29
CA ARG A 40 -1.98 -2.27 -4.09
C ARG A 40 -1.63 -2.79 -5.48
N LYS A 41 -0.70 -2.12 -6.17
CA LYS A 41 -0.28 -2.49 -7.53
C LYS A 41 0.49 -3.81 -7.55
N THR A 42 1.44 -3.99 -6.63
CA THR A 42 2.26 -5.21 -6.57
C THR A 42 1.40 -6.44 -6.28
N LEU A 43 0.41 -6.30 -5.39
CA LEU A 43 -0.53 -7.36 -5.04
C LEU A 43 -1.72 -7.46 -6.00
N ARG A 44 -1.73 -6.66 -7.07
CA ARG A 44 -2.74 -6.70 -8.16
C ARG A 44 -4.18 -6.51 -7.67
N PHE A 45 -4.35 -5.65 -6.67
CA PHE A 45 -5.66 -5.22 -6.20
C PHE A 45 -6.14 -4.00 -7.00
N THR A 46 -7.41 -4.02 -7.36
CA THR A 46 -8.10 -2.81 -7.80
C THR A 46 -8.32 -1.87 -6.59
N ILE A 47 -8.62 -0.59 -6.86
CA ILE A 47 -9.00 0.36 -5.80
C ILE A 47 -10.17 -0.17 -4.95
N PRO A 48 -11.32 -0.61 -5.51
CA PRO A 48 -12.43 -1.08 -4.69
C PRO A 48 -12.08 -2.31 -3.86
N GLU A 49 -11.28 -3.24 -4.38
CA GLU A 49 -10.86 -4.44 -3.64
C GLU A 49 -9.98 -4.06 -2.43
N TYR A 50 -8.98 -3.21 -2.65
CA TYR A 50 -8.08 -2.83 -1.56
C TYR A 50 -8.80 -1.96 -0.51
N ALA A 51 -9.67 -1.07 -0.96
CA ALA A 51 -10.51 -0.26 -0.08
C ALA A 51 -11.42 -1.12 0.80
N GLN A 52 -12.04 -2.15 0.23
CA GLN A 52 -12.85 -3.13 0.98
C GLN A 52 -12.02 -3.89 2.01
N ILE A 53 -10.83 -4.37 1.64
CA ILE A 53 -9.91 -5.06 2.57
C ILE A 53 -9.53 -4.16 3.75
N CYS A 54 -9.30 -2.87 3.49
CA CYS A 54 -8.87 -1.92 4.50
C CYS A 54 -10.03 -1.27 5.28
N GLY A 55 -11.28 -1.50 4.88
CA GLY A 55 -12.45 -0.86 5.50
C GLY A 55 -12.52 0.65 5.28
N VAL A 56 -12.11 1.13 4.09
CA VAL A 56 -12.21 2.54 3.68
C VAL A 56 -13.02 2.68 2.40
N SER A 57 -13.47 3.90 2.07
CA SER A 57 -14.16 4.11 0.80
C SER A 57 -13.19 4.05 -0.39
N PRO A 58 -13.61 3.54 -1.58
CA PRO A 58 -12.78 3.55 -2.78
C PRO A 58 -12.34 4.96 -3.18
N ARG A 59 -13.20 5.97 -2.96
CA ARG A 59 -12.88 7.38 -3.20
C ARG A 59 -11.75 7.86 -2.28
N THR A 60 -11.84 7.55 -0.98
CA THR A 60 -10.81 7.89 0.00
C THR A 60 -9.46 7.31 -0.41
N LEU A 61 -9.40 6.01 -0.76
CA LEU A 61 -8.17 5.39 -1.24
C LEU A 61 -7.65 6.07 -2.53
N GLN A 62 -8.52 6.39 -3.47
CA GLN A 62 -8.15 7.08 -4.71
C GLN A 62 -7.56 8.48 -4.45
N ASP A 63 -8.19 9.27 -3.59
CA ASP A 63 -7.76 10.62 -3.26
C ASP A 63 -6.43 10.61 -2.49
N ILE A 64 -6.22 9.62 -1.62
CA ILE A 64 -4.94 9.39 -0.93
C ILE A 64 -3.85 9.07 -1.95
N GLU A 65 -4.03 8.09 -2.84
CA GLU A 65 -3.01 7.71 -3.82
C GLU A 65 -2.66 8.85 -4.82
N ARG A 66 -3.59 9.78 -5.04
CA ARG A 66 -3.38 10.97 -5.87
C ARG A 66 -2.73 12.13 -5.11
N GLY A 67 -2.61 12.06 -3.79
CA GLY A 67 -2.14 13.16 -2.95
C GLY A 67 -3.10 14.35 -2.89
N VAL A 68 -4.39 14.13 -3.16
CA VAL A 68 -5.42 15.18 -3.20
C VAL A 68 -6.01 15.44 -1.81
N SER A 69 -5.88 14.48 -0.89
CA SER A 69 -6.36 14.61 0.49
C SER A 69 -5.24 14.35 1.49
N SER A 70 -5.33 15.00 2.66
CA SER A 70 -4.53 14.66 3.83
C SER A 70 -5.30 13.62 4.64
N PRO A 71 -4.94 12.32 4.58
CA PRO A 71 -5.64 11.30 5.34
C PRO A 71 -5.42 11.48 6.84
N THR A 72 -6.40 11.06 7.64
CA THR A 72 -6.19 10.91 9.08
C THR A 72 -5.20 9.78 9.36
N LEU A 73 -4.51 9.85 10.50
CA LEU A 73 -3.61 8.77 10.94
C LEU A 73 -4.35 7.42 11.01
N ASP A 74 -5.58 7.41 11.53
CA ASP A 74 -6.46 6.22 11.55
C ASP A 74 -6.69 5.63 10.15
N THR A 75 -6.91 6.48 9.13
CA THR A 75 -7.09 6.02 7.75
C THR A 75 -5.80 5.40 7.21
N VAL A 76 -4.64 6.01 7.52
CA VAL A 76 -3.33 5.46 7.15
C VAL A 76 -3.09 4.11 7.82
N GLU A 77 -3.38 3.99 9.12
CA GLU A 77 -3.22 2.74 9.86
C GLU A 77 -4.09 1.62 9.27
N LYS A 78 -5.35 1.92 8.94
CA LYS A 78 -6.25 0.97 8.25
C LYS A 78 -5.66 0.47 6.93
N LEU A 79 -5.04 1.36 6.16
CA LEU A 79 -4.46 1.03 4.86
C LEU A 79 -3.13 0.26 4.95
N LEU A 80 -2.41 0.36 6.07
CA LEU A 80 -1.13 -0.32 6.32
C LEU A 80 -1.30 -1.65 7.05
N ARG A 81 -2.36 -1.79 7.85
CA ARG A 81 -2.64 -2.96 8.69
C ARG A 81 -2.63 -4.30 7.95
N PRO A 82 -3.19 -4.46 6.73
CA PRO A 82 -3.16 -5.74 6.03
C PRO A 82 -1.76 -6.25 5.72
N MET A 83 -0.76 -5.36 5.70
CA MET A 83 0.65 -5.68 5.47
C MET A 83 1.44 -5.83 6.77
N GLY A 84 0.79 -5.74 7.94
CA GLY A 84 1.49 -5.71 9.23
C GLY A 84 2.32 -4.44 9.45
N MET A 85 1.98 -3.35 8.75
CA MET A 85 2.71 -2.08 8.79
C MET A 85 1.97 -1.06 9.65
N ARG A 86 2.72 -0.05 10.14
CA ARG A 86 2.17 1.12 10.84
C ARG A 86 2.90 2.38 10.39
N ALA A 87 2.26 3.54 10.52
CA ALA A 87 2.91 4.82 10.30
C ALA A 87 3.93 5.10 11.43
N GLY A 88 5.05 5.74 11.09
CA GLY A 88 6.11 6.08 12.03
C GLY A 88 6.95 7.25 11.55
N ALA A 89 7.68 7.87 12.47
CA ALA A 89 8.63 8.92 12.15
C ALA A 89 9.91 8.33 11.55
N VAL A 90 10.49 9.02 10.56
CA VAL A 90 11.80 8.73 9.98
C VAL A 90 12.69 9.96 10.08
N VAL A 91 14.00 9.76 10.12
CA VAL A 91 14.96 10.86 10.07
C VAL A 91 15.03 11.36 8.62
N ILE A 92 14.72 12.65 8.41
CA ILE A 92 14.92 13.31 7.13
C ILE A 92 16.31 13.96 7.19
N PRO A 93 17.28 13.55 6.35
CA PRO A 93 18.57 14.21 6.28
C PRO A 93 18.35 15.68 5.94
N ARG A 94 18.85 16.58 6.79
CA ARG A 94 18.88 18.01 6.46
C ARG A 94 19.95 18.22 5.38
N PRO A 95 19.69 18.98 4.31
CA PRO A 95 20.69 19.28 3.29
C PRO A 95 21.89 20.04 3.87
#